data_AF-T1AJF6-F1
#
_entry.id   AF-T1AJF6-F1
#
_cell.length_a   1.000
_cell.length_b   1.000
_cell.length_c   1.000
_cell.angle_alpha   90.00
_cell.angle_beta   90.00
_cell.angle_gamma   90.00
#
_symmetry.space_group_name_H-M   'P 1'
#
loop_
_entity.id
_entity.type
_entity.pdbx_description
1 polymer ?
#
loop_
_entity_poly.entity_id
_entity_poly.type
_entity_poly.pdbx_seq_one_letter_code
_entity_poly.pdbx_strand_id
1 'polypeptide(L)'
;FELIPRLAVELTTRHIPGVRDPLDAPHAWYVLCELTSARPADGLDAILTESLEQALGAGLLADAALARNEGERAGFWKLRETIPEAQRRDGASLKHDVAVPVAAIAQFIERAGAWVRANVPDGRLIAYGHVGDGNLHFNLNQAPGADRAAFLARGEAIK
;
A
#
# COMPACT_ATOMS: atom_id res chain seq x y z
N PHE A 1 -8.41 5.85 -3.90
CA PHE A 1 -7.11 6.48 -3.56
C PHE A 1 -6.47 5.56 -2.56
N GLU A 2 -5.44 4.85 -2.98
CA GLU A 2 -4.88 3.72 -2.24
C GLU A 2 -3.47 4.05 -1.76
N LEU A 3 -3.20 3.90 -0.47
CA LEU A 3 -1.85 4.00 0.08
C LEU A 3 -1.19 2.62 0.10
N ILE A 4 0.06 2.56 -0.35
CA ILE A 4 0.82 1.31 -0.48
C ILE A 4 2.24 1.54 0.06
N PRO A 5 2.71 0.79 1.08
CA PRO A 5 4.07 0.91 1.56
C PRO A 5 5.04 0.18 0.63
N ARG A 6 6.32 0.59 0.63
CA ARG A 6 7.41 -0.07 -0.12
C ARG A 6 7.41 -1.59 0.02
N LEU A 7 7.21 -2.08 1.25
CA LEU A 7 7.20 -3.50 1.53
C LEU A 7 6.07 -4.23 0.78
N ALA A 8 4.89 -3.62 0.61
CA ALA A 8 3.81 -4.23 -0.17
C ALA A 8 4.20 -4.36 -1.65
N VAL A 9 4.83 -3.33 -2.25
CA VAL A 9 5.35 -3.39 -3.62
C VAL A 9 6.36 -4.53 -3.76
N GLU A 10 7.35 -4.60 -2.85
CA GLU A 10 8.37 -5.68 -2.86
C GLU A 10 7.77 -7.09 -2.75
N LEU A 11 6.77 -7.26 -1.89
CA LEU A 11 6.11 -8.56 -1.75
C LEU A 11 5.36 -8.93 -3.02
N THR A 12 4.63 -8.00 -3.62
CA THR A 12 3.88 -8.28 -4.84
C THR A 12 4.79 -8.56 -6.03
N THR A 13 5.88 -7.81 -6.22
CA THR A 13 6.84 -8.05 -7.30
C THR A 13 7.61 -9.36 -7.11
N ARG A 14 7.89 -9.75 -5.85
CA ARG A 14 8.56 -11.02 -5.54
C ARG A 14 7.64 -12.23 -5.76
N HIS A 15 6.39 -12.15 -5.29
CA HIS A 15 5.54 -13.32 -5.14
C HIS A 15 4.45 -13.46 -6.19
N ILE A 16 4.11 -12.40 -6.92
CA ILE A 16 3.00 -12.38 -7.87
C ILE A 16 3.54 -12.27 -9.31
N PRO A 17 3.40 -13.33 -10.13
CA PRO A 17 3.87 -13.31 -11.50
C PRO A 17 3.27 -12.15 -12.32
N GLY A 18 4.14 -11.42 -13.01
CA GLY A 18 3.76 -10.32 -13.88
C GLY A 18 3.42 -9.01 -13.17
N VAL A 19 3.60 -8.91 -11.85
CA VAL A 19 3.63 -7.61 -11.16
C VAL A 19 5.02 -7.01 -11.28
N ARG A 20 5.09 -5.71 -11.57
CA ARG A 20 6.34 -4.94 -11.67
C ARG A 20 6.25 -3.73 -10.75
N ASP A 21 7.42 -3.22 -10.38
CA ASP A 21 7.49 -1.91 -9.74
C ASP A 21 7.04 -0.84 -10.75
N PRO A 22 6.12 0.07 -10.39
CA PRO A 22 5.64 1.08 -11.33
C PRO A 22 6.64 2.21 -11.56
N LEU A 23 7.64 2.39 -10.68
CA LEU A 23 8.62 3.47 -10.75
C LEU A 23 10.05 2.92 -10.86
N ASP A 24 10.97 3.70 -11.43
CA ASP A 24 12.36 3.29 -11.62
C ASP A 24 13.15 3.25 -10.30
N ALA A 25 12.78 4.11 -9.34
CA ALA A 25 13.40 4.20 -8.03
C ALA A 25 12.49 3.67 -6.92
N PRO A 26 13.05 3.08 -5.84
CA PRO A 26 12.27 2.69 -4.69
C PRO A 26 11.89 3.92 -3.84
N HIS A 27 10.62 3.99 -3.44
CA HIS A 27 10.09 5.01 -2.53
C HIS A 27 9.49 4.35 -1.29
N ALA A 28 9.50 5.03 -0.14
CA ALA A 28 8.95 4.48 1.10
C ALA A 28 7.43 4.24 1.02
N TRP A 29 6.74 5.10 0.28
CA TRP A 29 5.29 5.10 0.11
C TRP A 29 4.92 5.34 -1.35
N TYR A 30 3.83 4.71 -1.76
CA TYR A 30 3.22 4.83 -3.07
C TYR A 30 1.74 5.16 -2.88
N VAL A 31 1.20 5.88 -3.86
CA VAL A 31 -0.23 6.13 -3.99
C VAL A 31 -0.70 5.64 -5.34
N LEU A 32 -1.77 4.84 -5.36
CA LEU A 32 -2.55 4.57 -6.57
C LEU A 32 -3.81 5.43 -6.54
N CYS A 33 -3.96 6.29 -7.55
CA CYS A 33 -5.16 7.10 -7.74
C CYS A 33 -5.76 6.82 -9.12
N GLU A 34 -7.08 6.96 -9.22
CA GLU A 34 -7.84 6.76 -10.45
C GLU A 34 -8.95 7.81 -10.48
N LEU A 35 -9.16 8.41 -11.65
CA LEU A 35 -10.27 9.31 -11.92
C LEU A 35 -11.23 8.63 -12.90
N THR A 36 -12.52 8.63 -12.58
CA THR A 36 -13.56 8.06 -13.43
C THR A 36 -14.71 9.06 -13.53
N SER A 37 -15.24 9.25 -14.74
CA SER A 37 -16.40 10.10 -14.99
C SER A 37 -17.35 9.40 -15.96
N ALA A 38 -18.65 9.61 -15.75
CA ALA A 38 -19.69 9.18 -16.69
C ALA A 38 -19.77 10.09 -17.93
N ARG A 39 -19.05 11.22 -17.96
CA ARG A 39 -19.06 12.20 -19.05
C ARG A 39 -17.69 12.26 -19.72
N PRO A 40 -17.58 11.84 -21.00
CA PRO A 40 -16.31 11.92 -21.74
C PRO A 40 -15.73 13.34 -21.84
N ALA A 41 -16.59 14.36 -21.77
CA ALA A 41 -16.20 15.77 -21.89
C ALA A 41 -15.50 16.33 -20.63
N ASP A 42 -15.42 15.58 -19.52
CA ASP A 42 -14.85 16.07 -18.27
C ASP A 42 -13.31 16.18 -18.30
N GLY A 43 -12.65 15.73 -19.37
CA GLY A 43 -11.22 15.97 -19.58
C GLY A 43 -10.31 15.38 -18.49
N LEU A 44 -10.64 14.19 -17.99
CA LEU A 44 -9.98 13.58 -16.83
C LEU A 44 -8.46 13.45 -16.96
N ASP A 45 -7.95 13.17 -18.17
CA ASP A 45 -6.51 13.07 -18.43
C ASP A 45 -5.79 14.40 -18.12
N ALA A 46 -6.39 15.53 -18.52
CA ALA A 46 -5.83 16.85 -18.26
C ALA A 46 -5.88 17.16 -16.75
N ILE A 47 -7.01 16.86 -16.08
CA ILE A 47 -7.16 17.05 -14.63
C ILE A 47 -6.12 16.24 -13.86
N LEU A 48 -5.93 14.96 -14.21
CA LEU A 48 -4.96 14.09 -13.55
C LEU A 48 -3.54 14.59 -13.76
N THR A 49 -3.18 14.93 -15.01
CA THR A 49 -1.84 15.40 -15.36
C THR A 49 -1.53 16.71 -14.63
N GLU A 50 -2.43 17.69 -14.67
CA GLU A 50 -2.26 18.97 -13.97
C GLU A 50 -2.13 18.77 -12.45
N SER A 51 -2.94 17.90 -11.85
CA SER A 51 -2.86 17.59 -10.42
C SER A 51 -1.50 16.98 -10.04
N LEU A 52 -0.97 16.08 -10.87
CA LEU A 52 0.35 15.47 -10.66
C LEU A 52 1.49 16.48 -10.84
N GLU A 53 1.40 17.36 -11.85
CA GLU A 53 2.36 18.45 -12.07
C GLU A 53 2.39 19.43 -10.89
N GLN A 54 1.23 19.82 -10.37
CA GLN A 54 1.13 20.67 -9.19
C GLN A 54 1.73 19.99 -7.95
N ALA A 55 1.44 18.70 -7.74
CA ALA A 55 1.99 17.93 -6.62
C ALA A 55 3.52 17.76 -6.73
N LEU A 56 4.05 17.56 -7.94
CA LEU A 56 5.49 17.57 -8.22
C LEU A 56 6.12 18.93 -7.89
N GLY A 57 5.54 20.02 -8.42
CA GLY A 57 6.02 21.38 -8.19
C GLY A 57 5.99 21.80 -6.72
N ALA A 58 5.05 21.26 -5.94
CA ALA A 58 4.95 21.45 -4.49
C ALA A 58 5.86 20.50 -3.67
N GLY A 59 6.57 19.56 -4.32
CA GLY A 59 7.41 18.57 -3.65
C GLY A 59 6.64 17.52 -2.84
N LEU A 60 5.36 17.31 -3.14
CA LEU A 60 4.49 16.33 -2.44
C LEU A 60 4.70 14.90 -2.94
N LEU A 61 5.20 14.74 -4.16
CA LEU A 61 5.58 13.45 -4.72
C LEU A 61 6.95 13.56 -5.39
N ALA A 62 7.69 12.46 -5.40
CA ALA A 62 9.06 12.40 -5.96
C ALA A 62 9.08 11.94 -7.43
N ASP A 63 8.14 11.10 -7.82
CA ASP A 63 8.00 10.56 -9.18
C ASP A 63 6.58 10.01 -9.39
N ALA A 64 6.13 9.92 -10.65
CA ALA A 64 4.82 9.44 -11.02
C ALA A 64 4.83 8.66 -12.35
N ALA A 65 4.14 7.52 -12.37
CA ALA A 65 3.85 6.78 -13.58
C ALA A 65 2.36 6.90 -13.94
N LEU A 66 2.07 7.35 -15.17
CA LEU A 66 0.72 7.42 -15.69
C LEU A 66 0.47 6.24 -16.62
N ALA A 67 -0.66 5.54 -16.41
CA ALA A 67 -1.09 4.48 -17.31
C ALA A 67 -1.51 5.08 -18.66
N ARG A 68 -0.93 4.58 -19.75
CA ARG A 68 -1.17 5.03 -21.14
C ARG A 68 -2.17 4.17 -21.87
N ASN A 69 -2.55 3.03 -21.28
CA ASN A 69 -3.50 2.09 -21.82
C ASN A 69 -4.11 1.21 -20.71
N GLU A 70 -5.12 0.44 -21.09
CA GLU A 70 -5.83 -0.49 -20.21
C GLU A 70 -4.92 -1.53 -19.54
N GLY A 71 -3.91 -2.04 -20.26
CA GLY A 71 -2.98 -3.04 -19.74
C GLY A 71 -2.11 -2.49 -18.62
N GLU A 72 -1.62 -1.25 -18.76
CA GLU A 72 -0.87 -0.55 -17.70
C GLU A 72 -1.76 -0.24 -16.50
N ARG A 73 -3.00 0.23 -16.73
CA ARG A 73 -3.99 0.46 -15.67
C ARG A 73 -4.26 -0.81 -14.88
N ALA A 74 -4.54 -1.92 -15.58
CA ALA A 74 -4.75 -3.22 -14.97
C ALA A 74 -3.48 -3.72 -14.25
N GLY A 75 -2.29 -3.40 -14.75
CA GLY A 75 -1.02 -3.70 -14.07
C GLY A 75 -0.89 -3.00 -12.71
N PHE A 76 -1.23 -1.71 -12.63
CA PHE A 76 -1.22 -0.96 -11.38
C PHE A 76 -2.25 -1.50 -10.37
N TRP A 77 -3.47 -1.80 -10.83
CA TRP A 77 -4.48 -2.42 -9.99
C TRP A 77 -4.07 -3.81 -9.53
N LYS A 78 -3.50 -4.64 -10.41
CA LYS A 78 -3.00 -5.97 -10.05
C LYS A 78 -1.98 -5.90 -8.92
N LEU A 79 -1.06 -4.93 -8.94
CA LEU A 79 -0.14 -4.70 -7.83
C LEU A 79 -0.92 -4.47 -6.52
N ARG A 80 -1.87 -3.54 -6.50
CA ARG A 80 -2.67 -3.19 -5.31
C ARG A 80 -3.56 -4.33 -4.81
N GLU A 81 -4.24 -5.02 -5.71
CA GLU A 81 -5.25 -6.03 -5.40
C GLU A 81 -4.62 -7.35 -4.94
N THR A 82 -3.39 -7.63 -5.35
CA THR A 82 -2.68 -8.87 -5.00
C THR A 82 -1.83 -8.78 -3.75
N ILE A 83 -1.81 -7.63 -3.04
CA ILE A 83 -1.12 -7.48 -1.74
C ILE A 83 -1.54 -8.56 -0.71
N PRO A 84 -2.84 -8.89 -0.52
CA PRO A 84 -3.25 -9.97 0.37
C PRO A 84 -2.69 -11.34 -0.02
N GLU A 85 -2.61 -11.62 -1.32
CA GLU A 85 -2.06 -12.87 -1.83
C GLU A 85 -0.54 -12.93 -1.64
N ALA A 86 0.16 -11.84 -1.94
CA ALA A 86 1.60 -11.72 -1.75
C ALA A 86 1.98 -11.93 -0.28
N GLN A 87 1.23 -11.33 0.65
CA GLN A 87 1.40 -11.56 2.09
C GLN A 87 1.25 -13.04 2.48
N ARG A 88 0.25 -13.74 1.93
CA ARG A 88 0.02 -15.17 2.20
C ARG A 88 1.17 -16.04 1.68
N ARG A 89 1.71 -15.72 0.50
CA ARG A 89 2.85 -16.42 -0.11
C ARG A 89 4.16 -16.17 0.65
N ASP A 90 4.30 -14.98 1.26
CA ASP A 90 5.49 -14.56 1.97
C ASP A 90 5.63 -15.16 3.39
N GLY A 91 4.52 -15.53 4.05
CA GLY A 91 4.56 -16.17 5.36
C GLY A 91 3.24 -16.10 6.13
N ALA A 92 3.28 -16.38 7.44
CA ALA A 92 2.13 -16.08 8.31
C ALA A 92 1.87 -14.58 8.37
N SER A 93 0.60 -14.23 8.50
CA SER A 93 0.11 -12.86 8.52
C SER A 93 -0.98 -12.73 9.57
N LEU A 94 -0.83 -11.76 10.47
CA LEU A 94 -1.87 -11.31 11.38
C LEU A 94 -2.56 -10.11 10.73
N LYS A 95 -3.87 -10.20 10.53
CA LYS A 95 -4.64 -9.23 9.76
C LYS A 95 -5.51 -8.39 10.67
N HIS A 96 -5.45 -7.08 10.50
CA HIS A 96 -6.32 -6.13 11.18
C HIS A 96 -6.90 -5.17 10.14
N ASP A 97 -8.18 -4.90 10.26
CA ASP A 97 -8.89 -3.96 9.41
C ASP A 97 -9.39 -2.83 10.30
N VAL A 98 -8.80 -1.65 10.14
CA VAL A 98 -9.01 -0.51 11.04
C VAL A 98 -9.45 0.71 10.25
N ALA A 99 -10.26 1.56 10.88
CA ALA A 99 -10.64 2.85 10.34
C ALA A 99 -10.25 3.95 11.32
N VAL A 100 -9.60 4.99 10.82
CA VAL A 100 -9.26 6.20 11.58
C VAL A 100 -9.67 7.43 10.77
N PRO A 101 -9.86 8.60 11.39
CA PRO A 101 -10.06 9.83 10.63
C PRO A 101 -8.95 10.01 9.58
N VAL A 102 -9.29 10.42 8.36
CA VAL A 102 -8.33 10.57 7.25
C VAL A 102 -7.12 11.42 7.66
N ALA A 103 -7.37 12.53 8.35
CA ALA A 103 -6.32 13.43 8.85
C ALA A 103 -5.38 12.78 9.91
N ALA A 104 -5.80 11.67 10.53
CA ALA A 104 -5.04 10.95 11.55
C ALA A 104 -4.29 9.72 11.00
N ILE A 105 -4.45 9.36 9.71
CA ILE A 105 -3.83 8.18 9.10
C ILE A 105 -2.30 8.16 9.30
N ALA A 106 -1.62 9.27 8.94
CA ALA A 106 -0.17 9.35 9.05
C ALA A 106 0.30 9.17 10.50
N GLN A 107 -0.32 9.90 11.44
CA GLN A 107 0.00 9.81 12.86
C GLN A 107 -0.27 8.41 13.43
N PHE A 108 -1.35 7.76 12.98
CA PHE A 108 -1.68 6.39 13.38
C PHE A 108 -0.61 5.40 12.92
N ILE A 109 -0.23 5.44 11.63
CA ILE A 109 0.79 4.57 11.05
C ILE A 109 2.13 4.74 11.79
N GLU A 110 2.54 5.98 12.09
CA GLU A 110 3.78 6.25 12.81
C GLU A 110 3.77 5.68 14.24
N ARG A 111 2.72 5.99 15.01
CA ARG A 111 2.61 5.58 16.42
C ARG A 111 2.42 4.07 16.57
N ALA A 112 1.47 3.51 15.83
CA ALA A 112 1.21 2.07 15.87
C ALA A 112 2.39 1.29 15.29
N GLY A 113 3.04 1.80 14.23
CA GLY A 113 4.26 1.22 13.68
C GLY A 113 5.43 1.24 14.66
N ALA A 114 5.60 2.30 15.46
CA ALA A 114 6.60 2.34 16.53
C ALA A 114 6.32 1.29 17.62
N TRP A 115 5.06 1.15 18.02
CA TRP A 115 4.65 0.13 18.97
C TRP A 115 4.92 -1.29 18.45
N VAL A 116 4.56 -1.57 17.18
CA VAL A 116 4.82 -2.87 16.54
C VAL A 116 6.32 -3.19 16.54
N ARG A 117 7.18 -2.24 16.13
CA ARG A 117 8.64 -2.44 16.13
C ARG A 117 9.20 -2.77 17.51
N ALA A 118 8.61 -2.23 18.58
CA ALA A 118 9.06 -2.47 19.94
C ALA A 118 8.55 -3.80 20.53
N ASN A 119 7.36 -4.27 20.12
CA ASN A 119 6.66 -5.39 20.79
C ASN A 119 6.57 -6.66 19.93
N VAL A 120 6.76 -6.55 18.62
CA VAL A 120 6.62 -7.63 17.64
C VAL A 120 7.87 -7.68 16.73
N PRO A 121 9.06 -7.97 17.29
CA PRO A 121 10.32 -7.95 16.53
C PRO A 121 10.41 -9.03 15.43
N ASP A 122 9.56 -10.06 15.53
CA ASP A 122 9.35 -11.13 14.57
C ASP A 122 8.26 -10.80 13.54
N GLY A 123 7.76 -9.56 13.51
CA GLY A 123 6.73 -9.08 12.59
C GLY A 123 7.20 -7.89 11.75
N ARG A 124 6.65 -7.78 10.55
CA ARG A 124 6.84 -6.68 9.61
C ARG A 124 5.48 -6.05 9.31
N LEU A 125 5.35 -4.76 9.61
CA LEU A 125 4.13 -4.01 9.34
C LEU A 125 3.94 -3.77 7.84
N ILE A 126 2.74 -4.05 7.36
CA ILE A 126 2.28 -3.76 6.00
C ILE A 126 0.94 -3.03 6.14
N ALA A 127 1.00 -1.70 6.27
CA ALA A 127 -0.16 -0.83 6.37
C ALA A 127 -0.53 -0.26 5.00
N TYR A 128 -1.62 -0.70 4.40
CA TYR A 128 -2.10 -0.28 3.08
C TYR A 128 -3.62 -0.20 3.06
N GLY A 129 -4.21 0.61 2.19
CA GLY A 129 -5.68 0.69 2.12
C GLY A 129 -6.22 1.96 1.50
N HIS A 130 -7.54 2.13 1.66
CA HIS A 130 -8.33 3.23 1.11
C HIS A 130 -8.20 4.47 1.97
N VAL A 131 -7.15 5.28 1.75
CA VAL A 131 -6.94 6.47 2.59
C VAL A 131 -7.98 7.58 2.36
N GLY A 132 -8.74 7.50 1.27
CA GLY A 132 -9.83 8.44 0.99
C GLY A 132 -11.00 8.35 1.97
N ASP A 133 -11.20 7.19 2.61
CA ASP A 133 -12.30 6.96 3.56
C ASP A 133 -11.82 6.64 4.99
N GLY A 134 -10.50 6.57 5.21
CA GLY A 134 -9.91 6.30 6.52
C GLY A 134 -9.57 4.85 6.80
N ASN A 135 -9.87 3.94 5.87
CA ASN A 135 -9.63 2.50 6.05
C ASN A 135 -8.17 2.09 5.78
N LEU A 136 -7.64 1.25 6.66
CA LEU A 136 -6.32 0.63 6.53
C LEU A 136 -6.40 -0.85 6.86
N HIS A 137 -5.84 -1.68 5.99
CA HIS A 137 -5.35 -3.00 6.35
C HIS A 137 -4.04 -2.83 7.11
N PHE A 138 -4.07 -3.04 8.42
CA PHE A 138 -2.92 -2.89 9.33
C PHE A 138 -2.34 -4.27 9.67
N ASN A 139 -1.71 -4.90 8.68
CA ASN A 139 -1.29 -6.30 8.77
C ASN A 139 0.16 -6.44 9.27
N LEU A 140 0.43 -7.54 9.96
CA LEU A 140 1.78 -7.94 10.35
C LEU A 140 2.13 -9.24 9.65
N ASN A 141 3.13 -9.21 8.77
CA ASN A 141 3.70 -10.41 8.19
C ASN A 141 4.88 -10.91 9.02
N GLN A 142 5.00 -12.23 9.22
CA GLN A 142 6.14 -12.80 9.94
C GLN A 142 7.46 -12.36 9.30
N ALA A 143 8.49 -12.10 10.10
CA ALA A 143 9.84 -11.86 9.60
C ALA A 143 10.41 -13.14 8.95
N PRO A 144 11.30 -13.03 7.95
CA PRO A 144 11.99 -14.20 7.39
C PRO A 144 12.72 -14.99 8.48
N GLY A 145 12.52 -16.31 8.51
CA GLY A 145 13.13 -17.19 9.52
C GLY A 145 12.45 -17.20 10.89
N ALA A 146 11.42 -16.38 11.13
CA ALA A 146 10.64 -16.45 12.36
C ALA A 146 9.81 -17.74 12.44
N ASP A 147 9.59 -18.23 13.67
CA ASP A 147 8.73 -19.40 13.89
C ASP A 147 7.26 -19.05 13.61
N ARG A 148 6.67 -19.81 12.67
CA ARG A 148 5.30 -19.56 12.19
C ARG A 148 4.26 -19.70 13.30
N ALA A 149 4.39 -20.73 14.14
CA ALA A 149 3.39 -21.04 15.15
C ALA A 149 3.43 -20.02 16.29
N ALA A 150 4.63 -19.67 16.75
CA ALA A 150 4.87 -18.63 17.74
C ALA A 150 4.37 -17.26 17.25
N PHE A 151 4.62 -16.91 15.99
CA PHE A 151 4.14 -15.64 15.42
C PHE A 151 2.61 -15.59 15.39
N LEU A 152 1.95 -16.65 14.92
CA LEU A 152 0.48 -16.72 14.87
C LEU A 152 -0.16 -16.69 16.27
N ALA A 153 0.50 -17.27 17.28
CA ALA A 153 0.02 -17.25 18.66
C ALA A 153 -0.05 -15.83 19.26
N ARG A 154 0.65 -14.85 18.69
CA ARG A 154 0.56 -13.44 19.11
C ARG A 154 -0.77 -12.77 18.75
N GLY A 155 -1.57 -13.34 17.85
CA GLY A 155 -2.81 -12.71 17.36
C GLY A 155 -3.78 -12.31 18.46
N GLU A 156 -3.86 -13.05 19.56
CA GLU A 156 -4.70 -12.68 20.72
C GLU A 156 -4.16 -11.48 21.50
N ALA A 157 -2.84 -11.28 21.53
CA ALA A 157 -2.19 -10.18 22.26
C ALA A 157 -2.08 -8.88 21.45
N ILE A 158 -2.35 -8.91 20.14
CA ILE A 158 -2.19 -7.78 19.21
C ILE A 158 -3.55 -7.29 18.67
N LYS A 159 -4.64 -7.48 19.42
CA LYS A 159 -5.97 -6.93 19.09
C LYS A 159 -6.12 -5.47 19.46
#